data_AF-A0A7Y5G6S4-F1
#
_entry.id   AF-A0A7Y5G6S4-F1
#
_cell.length_a   1.000
_cell.length_b   1.000
_cell.length_c   1.000
_cell.angle_alpha   90.00
_cell.angle_beta   90.00
_cell.angle_gamma   90.00
#
_symmetry.space_group_name_H-M   'P 1'
#
loop_
_entity.id
_entity.type
_entity.pdbx_description
1 polymer ?
#
loop_
_entity_poly.entity_id
_entity_poly.type
_entity_poly.pdbx_seq_one_letter_code
_entity_poly.pdbx_strand_id
1 'polypeptide(L)'
;MKNKLLEHGYSVAAVGFVLFFFSWALRTPAYSVQYPSDPLLNKLTKIDSLHPEKPLHRALLKESLDSFYPDQSARNDSLIDALIQWRRDTYMAAIKSARMDREWSWNRFNDLAAMYSTFIVAFTIVTALIYFGSPALGLYQFIRYNRVCPPDARQWCEACRIVFKKIPGNRSHAFRRIASLKLKWFLKSIAYAVLFSPAYVVAYSFKTNFEKDSMVFLIALGFGTNGLLITSAYKCFSILTSESRKGYVETARAKGLSADYDHLPMRALLQPGKYFSNHVAGHIYKQAVFQYRPALKELASFVVTGLIIIEMALNIQGHLGYELLKSVLYRNWDVVMVIIFGIFLLIKLTEAAADVWHFHESNRYENV
;
A
#
# COMPACT_ATOMS: atom_id res chain seq x y z
N MET A 1 -19.16 -18.93 -15.84
CA MET A 1 -19.16 -17.46 -15.63
C MET A 1 -20.30 -16.98 -14.71
N LYS A 2 -21.56 -17.38 -14.95
CA LYS A 2 -22.71 -16.96 -14.12
C LYS A 2 -22.52 -17.19 -12.61
N ASN A 3 -22.07 -18.39 -12.21
CA ASN A 3 -21.85 -18.72 -10.79
C ASN A 3 -20.79 -17.83 -10.12
N LYS A 4 -19.67 -17.55 -10.79
CA LYS A 4 -18.64 -16.65 -10.28
C LYS A 4 -19.15 -15.21 -10.06
N LEU A 5 -19.98 -14.70 -10.97
CA LEU A 5 -20.58 -13.37 -10.80
C LEU A 5 -21.58 -13.34 -9.63
N LEU A 6 -22.33 -14.43 -9.42
CA LEU A 6 -23.21 -14.57 -8.26
C LEU A 6 -22.39 -14.62 -6.96
N GLU A 7 -21.28 -15.36 -6.92
CA GLU A 7 -20.36 -15.40 -5.76
C GLU A 7 -19.85 -14.00 -5.40
N HIS A 8 -19.45 -13.19 -6.41
CA HIS A 8 -19.06 -11.80 -6.20
C HIS A 8 -20.22 -10.96 -5.61
N GLY A 9 -21.43 -11.12 -6.15
CA GLY A 9 -22.64 -10.45 -5.63
C GLY A 9 -22.96 -10.83 -4.19
N TYR A 10 -22.91 -12.11 -3.84
CA TYR A 10 -23.11 -12.60 -2.47
C TYR A 10 -22.04 -12.07 -1.52
N SER A 11 -20.78 -12.02 -1.95
CA SER A 11 -19.69 -11.45 -1.16
C SER A 11 -19.92 -9.96 -0.86
N VAL A 12 -20.36 -9.19 -1.86
CA VAL A 12 -20.71 -7.77 -1.67
C VAL A 12 -21.88 -7.59 -0.72
N ALA A 13 -22.95 -8.38 -0.88
CA ALA A 13 -24.11 -8.32 0.00
C ALA A 13 -23.74 -8.69 1.46
N ALA A 14 -22.95 -9.75 1.65
CA ALA A 14 -22.54 -10.21 2.97
C ALA A 14 -21.66 -9.17 3.69
N VAL A 15 -20.64 -8.63 3.03
CA VAL A 15 -19.77 -7.60 3.61
C VAL A 15 -20.55 -6.31 3.87
N GLY A 16 -21.41 -5.90 2.93
CA GLY A 16 -22.29 -4.75 3.11
C GLY A 16 -23.18 -4.89 4.34
N PHE A 17 -23.79 -6.07 4.54
CA PHE A 17 -24.62 -6.35 5.71
C PHE A 17 -23.81 -6.29 7.02
N VAL A 18 -22.62 -6.87 7.05
CA VAL A 18 -21.74 -6.83 8.23
C VAL A 18 -21.35 -5.39 8.58
N LEU A 19 -20.92 -4.60 7.60
CA LEU A 19 -20.52 -3.20 7.83
C LEU A 19 -21.71 -2.33 8.26
N PHE A 20 -22.89 -2.56 7.67
CA PHE A 20 -24.12 -1.89 8.08
C PHE A 20 -24.49 -2.24 9.54
N PHE A 21 -24.42 -3.52 9.92
CA PHE A 21 -24.65 -3.95 11.29
C PHE A 21 -23.66 -3.30 12.27
N PHE A 22 -22.38 -3.21 11.92
CA PHE A 22 -21.39 -2.52 12.74
C PHE A 22 -21.64 -1.01 12.85
N SER A 23 -22.00 -0.33 11.76
CA SER A 23 -22.38 1.10 11.80
C SER A 23 -23.56 1.33 12.74
N TRP A 24 -24.58 0.46 12.67
CA TRP A 24 -25.73 0.52 13.56
C TRP A 24 -25.35 0.23 15.03
N ALA A 25 -24.59 -0.83 15.29
CA ALA A 25 -24.19 -1.24 16.65
C ALA A 25 -23.24 -0.24 17.34
N LEU A 26 -22.37 0.44 16.57
CA LEU A 26 -21.41 1.42 17.08
C LEU A 26 -22.00 2.84 17.19
N ARG A 27 -23.27 3.01 16.86
CA ARG A 27 -23.97 4.30 16.96
C ARG A 27 -24.20 4.65 18.43
N THR A 28 -23.25 5.40 18.99
CA THR A 28 -23.36 5.92 20.36
C THR A 28 -24.36 7.08 20.43
N PRO A 29 -25.24 7.12 21.44
CA PRO A 29 -26.21 8.20 21.62
C PRO A 29 -25.52 9.55 21.86
N ALA A 30 -26.23 10.62 21.50
CA ALA A 30 -25.79 12.00 21.73
C ALA A 30 -25.49 12.19 23.23
N TYR A 31 -24.31 12.73 23.54
CA TYR A 31 -23.88 12.97 24.91
C TYR A 31 -24.19 14.43 25.25
N SER A 32 -25.10 14.66 26.18
CA SER A 32 -25.31 15.97 26.77
C SER A 32 -24.38 16.14 27.97
N VAL A 33 -23.56 17.18 27.96
CA VAL A 33 -22.83 17.58 29.17
C VAL A 33 -23.85 18.16 30.13
N GLN A 34 -24.09 17.47 31.25
CA GLN A 34 -24.83 18.06 32.35
C GLN A 34 -23.89 19.00 33.12
N TYR A 35 -24.31 20.25 33.29
CA TYR A 35 -23.56 21.20 34.10
C TYR A 35 -23.58 20.76 35.56
N PRO A 36 -22.45 20.92 36.28
CA PRO A 36 -22.35 20.50 37.67
C PRO A 36 -23.30 21.35 38.51
N SER A 37 -24.19 20.68 39.25
CA SER A 37 -25.18 21.32 40.12
C SER A 37 -24.54 21.90 41.39
N ASP A 38 -23.36 21.42 41.77
CA ASP A 38 -22.63 21.87 42.96
C ASP A 38 -21.92 23.23 42.71
N PRO A 39 -22.19 24.27 43.52
CA PRO A 39 -21.58 25.59 43.37
C PRO A 39 -20.06 25.61 43.59
N LEU A 40 -19.50 24.72 44.42
CA LEU A 40 -18.05 24.62 44.62
C LEU A 40 -17.38 23.97 43.42
N LEU A 41 -18.02 22.92 42.87
CA LEU A 41 -17.55 22.26 41.66
C LEU A 41 -17.50 23.25 40.48
N ASN A 42 -18.54 24.06 40.31
CA ASN A 42 -18.60 25.10 39.27
C ASN A 42 -17.54 26.22 39.44
N LYS A 43 -17.02 26.45 40.64
CA LYS A 43 -15.90 27.39 40.86
C LYS A 43 -14.57 26.75 40.47
N LEU A 44 -14.36 25.49 40.85
CA LEU A 44 -13.14 24.75 40.55
C LEU A 44 -12.97 24.43 39.05
N THR A 45 -14.08 24.28 38.31
CA THR A 45 -14.03 24.08 36.86
C THR A 45 -13.53 25.29 36.10
N LYS A 46 -13.66 26.51 36.64
CA LYS A 46 -13.20 27.77 36.03
C LYS A 46 -11.70 28.03 36.18
N ILE A 47 -10.98 27.18 36.93
CA ILE A 47 -9.53 27.32 37.14
C ILE A 47 -8.82 26.53 36.04
N ASP A 48 -8.41 27.23 34.98
CA ASP A 48 -7.77 26.62 33.80
C ASP A 48 -6.42 25.94 34.12
N SER A 49 -5.69 26.43 35.13
CA SER A 49 -4.37 25.92 35.54
C SER A 49 -4.42 24.66 36.43
N LEU A 50 -5.58 24.33 36.98
CA LEU A 50 -5.77 23.14 37.80
C LEU A 50 -5.82 21.92 36.89
N HIS A 51 -5.05 20.87 37.13
CA HIS A 51 -5.07 19.63 36.35
C HIS A 51 -5.19 18.43 37.29
N PRO A 52 -6.39 18.13 37.82
CA PRO A 52 -6.58 17.12 38.85
C PRO A 52 -6.24 15.69 38.39
N GLU A 53 -6.03 15.49 37.08
CA GLU A 53 -5.52 14.24 36.52
C GLU A 53 -4.03 14.00 36.83
N LYS A 54 -3.26 15.06 37.07
CA LYS A 54 -1.85 14.94 37.47
C LYS A 54 -1.78 14.62 38.97
N PRO A 55 -1.01 13.59 39.39
CA PRO A 55 -0.94 13.17 40.80
C PRO A 55 -0.60 14.31 41.77
N LEU A 56 0.32 15.19 41.37
CA LEU A 56 0.74 16.35 42.16
C LEU A 56 -0.40 17.36 42.38
N HIS A 57 -1.12 17.72 41.31
CA HIS A 57 -2.22 18.69 41.40
C HIS A 57 -3.40 18.10 42.18
N ARG A 58 -3.64 16.78 42.07
CA ARG A 58 -4.64 16.07 42.87
C ARG A 58 -4.31 16.14 44.35
N ALA A 59 -3.07 15.85 44.72
CA ALA A 59 -2.61 15.89 46.11
C ALA A 59 -2.69 17.31 46.69
N LEU A 60 -2.21 18.32 45.95
CA LEU A 60 -2.28 19.73 46.37
C LEU A 60 -3.73 20.23 46.50
N LEU A 61 -4.61 19.83 45.58
CA LEU A 61 -6.03 20.17 45.66
C LEU A 61 -6.70 19.49 46.86
N LYS A 62 -6.37 18.23 47.14
CA LYS A 62 -6.87 17.52 48.33
C LYS A 62 -6.41 18.19 49.61
N GLU A 63 -5.11 18.44 49.73
CA GLU A 63 -4.51 19.07 50.90
C GLU A 63 -5.08 20.48 51.16
N SER A 64 -5.26 21.27 50.10
CA SER A 64 -5.91 22.59 50.24
C SER A 64 -7.37 22.47 50.66
N LEU A 65 -8.15 21.57 50.07
CA LEU A 65 -9.55 21.34 50.47
C LEU A 65 -9.67 20.84 51.91
N ASP A 66 -8.80 19.94 52.34
CA ASP A 66 -8.75 19.40 53.71
C ASP A 66 -8.28 20.47 54.72
N SER A 67 -7.45 21.43 54.30
CA SER A 67 -7.06 22.57 55.14
C SER A 67 -8.21 23.57 55.37
N PHE A 68 -9.03 23.83 54.35
CA PHE A 68 -10.20 24.72 54.47
C PHE A 68 -11.44 24.01 55.05
N TYR A 69 -11.57 22.69 54.89
CA TYR A 69 -12.70 21.87 55.36
C TYR A 69 -12.23 20.55 56.00
N PRO A 70 -11.62 20.60 57.21
CA PRO A 70 -10.96 19.46 57.83
C PRO A 70 -11.90 18.29 58.18
N ASP A 71 -13.15 18.58 58.55
CA ASP A 71 -14.13 17.56 58.94
C ASP A 71 -14.87 16.92 57.75
N GLN A 72 -14.51 17.29 56.51
CA GLN A 72 -15.24 16.91 55.29
C GLN A 72 -14.37 16.15 54.27
N SER A 73 -13.34 15.44 54.71
CA SER A 73 -12.38 14.74 53.82
C SER A 73 -13.06 13.79 52.81
N ALA A 74 -14.07 13.02 53.22
CA ALA A 74 -14.84 12.15 52.32
C ALA A 74 -15.61 12.93 51.23
N ARG A 75 -16.12 14.11 51.57
CA ARG A 75 -16.76 15.02 50.61
C ARG A 75 -15.74 15.62 49.66
N ASN A 76 -14.57 16.01 50.17
CA ASN A 76 -13.48 16.56 49.36
C ASN A 76 -12.98 15.55 48.31
N ASP A 77 -12.81 14.28 48.70
CA ASP A 77 -12.46 13.21 47.78
C ASP A 77 -13.54 13.01 46.69
N SER A 78 -14.82 13.00 47.09
CA SER A 78 -15.93 12.90 46.13
C SER A 78 -15.98 14.09 45.16
N LEU A 79 -15.60 15.29 45.61
CA LEU A 79 -15.59 16.51 44.81
C LEU A 79 -14.46 16.47 43.78
N ILE A 80 -13.27 16.00 44.18
CA ILE A 80 -12.14 15.79 43.27
C ILE A 80 -12.49 14.77 42.19
N ASP A 81 -13.10 13.65 42.57
CA ASP A 81 -13.51 12.62 41.62
C ASP A 81 -14.62 13.13 40.68
N ALA A 82 -15.58 13.90 41.19
CA ALA A 82 -16.60 14.57 40.38
C ALA A 82 -16.00 15.59 39.40
N LEU A 83 -14.95 16.32 39.81
CA LEU A 83 -14.22 17.27 38.95
C LEU A 83 -13.47 16.55 37.83
N ILE A 84 -12.79 15.44 38.14
CA ILE A 84 -12.12 14.60 37.14
C ILE A 84 -13.15 14.04 36.16
N GLN A 85 -14.26 13.50 36.67
CA GLN A 85 -15.33 12.95 35.85
C GLN A 85 -15.94 14.01 34.94
N TRP A 86 -16.27 15.19 35.47
CA TRP A 86 -16.82 16.29 34.67
C TRP A 86 -15.86 16.75 33.57
N ARG A 87 -14.55 16.82 33.83
CA ARG A 87 -13.56 17.18 32.81
C ARG A 87 -13.44 16.12 31.72
N ARG A 88 -13.42 14.84 32.10
CA ARG A 88 -13.46 13.74 31.14
C ARG A 88 -14.71 13.81 30.27
N ASP A 89 -15.85 14.08 30.89
CA ASP A 89 -17.14 14.18 30.20
C ASP A 89 -17.18 15.39 29.26
N THR A 90 -16.61 16.52 29.67
CA THR A 90 -16.47 17.73 28.84
C THR A 90 -15.50 17.50 27.68
N TYR A 91 -14.37 16.83 27.90
CA TYR A 91 -13.43 16.46 26.86
C TYR A 91 -14.04 15.47 25.85
N MET A 92 -14.74 14.44 26.35
CA MET A 92 -15.46 13.49 25.52
C MET A 92 -16.60 14.17 24.74
N ALA A 93 -17.28 15.14 25.34
CA ALA A 93 -18.28 15.94 24.67
C ALA A 93 -17.68 16.86 23.61
N ALA A 94 -16.51 17.46 23.84
CA ALA A 94 -15.80 18.25 22.82
C ALA A 94 -15.35 17.38 21.63
N ILE A 95 -14.89 16.15 21.89
CA ILE A 95 -14.62 15.16 20.82
C ILE A 95 -15.91 14.80 20.07
N LYS A 96 -17.03 14.61 20.79
CA LYS A 96 -18.32 14.25 20.20
C LYS A 96 -18.98 15.42 19.46
N SER A 97 -18.84 16.67 19.89
CA SER A 97 -19.34 17.85 19.19
C SER A 97 -18.55 18.10 17.90
N ALA A 98 -17.22 17.89 17.93
CA ALA A 98 -16.39 17.82 16.72
C ALA A 98 -16.81 16.69 15.75
N ARG A 99 -17.54 15.68 16.26
CA ARG A 99 -18.24 14.65 15.47
C ARG A 99 -19.61 15.10 14.95
N MET A 100 -20.37 15.92 15.68
CA MET A 100 -21.66 16.46 15.24
C MET A 100 -21.53 17.47 14.09
N ASP A 101 -20.47 18.28 14.05
CA ASP A 101 -20.13 19.11 12.87
C ASP A 101 -19.76 18.29 11.61
N ARG A 102 -19.69 16.97 11.75
CA ARG A 102 -19.30 16.01 10.71
C ARG A 102 -20.36 14.95 10.43
N GLU A 103 -21.62 15.26 10.77
CA GLU A 103 -22.75 14.45 10.33
C GLU A 103 -22.83 14.36 8.81
N TRP A 104 -23.53 13.33 8.35
CA TRP A 104 -23.64 12.98 6.95
C TRP A 104 -24.41 14.10 6.20
N SER A 105 -23.73 14.79 5.29
CA SER A 105 -24.31 15.82 4.43
C SER A 105 -24.02 15.51 2.96
N TRP A 106 -24.85 16.00 2.05
CA TRP A 106 -24.65 15.84 0.61
C TRP A 106 -23.31 16.43 0.14
N ASN A 107 -22.88 17.54 0.73
CA ASN A 107 -21.58 18.13 0.43
C ASN A 107 -20.45 17.19 0.84
N ARG A 108 -20.54 16.59 2.02
CA ARG A 108 -19.55 15.64 2.52
C ARG A 108 -19.47 14.38 1.67
N PHE A 109 -20.61 13.92 1.12
CA PHE A 109 -20.61 12.83 0.15
C PHE A 109 -19.85 13.19 -1.12
N ASN A 110 -20.11 14.38 -1.67
CA ASN A 110 -19.43 14.84 -2.87
C ASN A 110 -17.92 14.99 -2.63
N ASP A 111 -17.53 15.53 -1.47
CA ASP A 111 -16.12 15.59 -1.07
C ASP A 111 -15.52 14.18 -1.00
N LEU A 112 -16.18 13.25 -0.32
CA LEU A 112 -15.71 11.87 -0.20
C LEU A 112 -15.63 11.16 -1.55
N ALA A 113 -16.61 11.39 -2.43
CA ALA A 113 -16.65 10.85 -3.78
C ALA A 113 -15.49 11.40 -4.63
N ALA A 114 -15.16 12.69 -4.48
CA ALA A 114 -14.01 13.30 -5.13
C ALA A 114 -12.70 12.65 -4.64
N MET A 115 -12.51 12.52 -3.32
CA MET A 115 -11.33 11.84 -2.75
C MET A 115 -11.22 10.39 -3.23
N TYR A 116 -12.35 9.68 -3.28
CA TYR A 116 -12.42 8.31 -3.75
C TYR A 116 -12.10 8.19 -5.25
N SER A 117 -12.54 9.14 -6.07
CA SER A 117 -12.23 9.19 -7.51
C SER A 117 -10.73 9.37 -7.75
N THR A 118 -10.07 10.28 -7.03
CA THR A 118 -8.62 10.48 -7.08
C THR A 118 -7.88 9.20 -6.70
N PHE A 119 -8.35 8.51 -5.65
CA PHE A 119 -7.80 7.22 -5.23
C PHE A 119 -7.95 6.15 -6.32
N ILE A 120 -9.11 6.05 -6.98
CA ILE A 120 -9.33 5.11 -8.09
C ILE A 120 -8.36 5.39 -9.25
N VAL A 121 -8.16 6.66 -9.60
CA VAL A 121 -7.25 7.02 -10.70
C VAL A 121 -5.81 6.63 -10.34
N ALA A 122 -5.35 6.96 -9.12
CA ALA A 122 -4.02 6.55 -8.65
C ALA A 122 -3.87 5.01 -8.64
N PHE A 123 -4.86 4.30 -8.11
CA PHE A 123 -4.93 2.84 -8.11
C PHE A 123 -4.83 2.25 -9.52
N THR A 124 -5.59 2.79 -10.47
CA THR A 124 -5.63 2.29 -11.85
C THR A 124 -4.28 2.48 -12.54
N ILE A 125 -3.66 3.66 -12.37
CA ILE A 125 -2.35 3.95 -12.95
C ILE A 125 -1.27 3.04 -12.35
N VAL A 126 -1.20 2.94 -11.02
CA VAL A 126 -0.19 2.10 -10.34
C VAL A 126 -0.37 0.63 -10.69
N THR A 127 -1.62 0.14 -10.71
CA THR A 127 -1.92 -1.25 -11.10
C THR A 127 -1.51 -1.51 -12.54
N ALA A 128 -1.83 -0.60 -13.48
CA ALA A 128 -1.42 -0.74 -14.87
C ALA A 128 0.10 -0.77 -15.02
N LEU A 129 0.81 0.16 -14.38
CA LEU A 129 2.28 0.23 -14.42
C LEU A 129 2.92 -1.05 -13.88
N ILE A 130 2.42 -1.58 -12.75
CA ILE A 130 2.94 -2.84 -12.18
C ILE A 130 2.58 -4.03 -13.06
N TYR A 131 1.34 -4.11 -13.55
CA TYR A 131 0.86 -5.22 -14.35
C TYR A 131 1.57 -5.32 -15.71
N PHE A 132 1.85 -4.20 -16.38
CA PHE A 132 2.60 -4.21 -17.64
C PHE A 132 4.12 -4.26 -17.43
N GLY A 133 4.63 -3.65 -16.35
CA GLY A 133 6.05 -3.64 -16.01
C GLY A 133 6.56 -5.01 -15.55
N SER A 134 5.76 -5.77 -14.80
CA SER A 134 6.17 -7.05 -14.21
C SER A 134 6.52 -8.12 -15.26
N PRO A 135 5.75 -8.36 -16.34
CA PRO A 135 6.15 -9.30 -17.38
C PRO A 135 7.34 -8.83 -18.21
N ALA A 136 7.60 -7.51 -18.30
CA ALA A 136 8.79 -7.01 -19.01
C ALA A 136 10.05 -7.28 -18.20
N LEU A 137 10.02 -6.99 -16.89
CA LEU A 137 11.12 -7.27 -15.97
C LEU A 137 11.34 -8.77 -15.77
N GLY A 138 10.27 -9.55 -15.59
CA GLY A 138 10.35 -11.00 -15.46
C GLY A 138 10.94 -11.67 -16.71
N LEU A 139 10.54 -11.22 -17.90
CA LEU A 139 11.10 -11.72 -19.16
C LEU A 139 12.57 -11.30 -19.35
N TYR A 140 12.93 -10.07 -18.97
CA TYR A 140 14.33 -9.64 -18.98
C TYR A 140 15.20 -10.52 -18.07
N GLN A 141 14.73 -10.82 -16.86
CA GLN A 141 15.42 -11.72 -15.93
C GLN A 141 15.51 -13.13 -16.51
N PHE A 142 14.43 -13.64 -17.13
CA PHE A 142 14.39 -14.95 -17.76
C PHE A 142 15.38 -15.09 -18.93
N ILE A 143 15.45 -14.08 -19.81
CA ILE A 143 16.45 -14.07 -20.90
C ILE A 143 17.85 -14.07 -20.31
N ARG A 144 18.12 -13.19 -19.34
CA ARG A 144 19.45 -13.11 -18.70
C ARG A 144 19.84 -14.42 -18.02
N TYR A 145 18.89 -15.15 -17.42
CA TYR A 145 19.13 -16.43 -16.77
C TYR A 145 19.47 -17.55 -17.77
N ASN A 146 18.84 -17.55 -18.95
CA ASN A 146 19.06 -18.58 -19.98
C ASN A 146 20.20 -18.27 -20.96
N ARG A 147 20.97 -17.19 -20.75
CA ARG A 147 22.17 -16.90 -21.55
C ARG A 147 23.36 -17.72 -21.07
N VAL A 148 24.13 -18.26 -22.03
CA VAL A 148 25.28 -19.15 -21.80
C VAL A 148 26.35 -18.52 -20.91
N CYS A 149 26.51 -17.19 -20.98
CA CYS A 149 27.35 -16.43 -20.07
C CYS A 149 26.65 -15.13 -19.67
N PRO A 150 26.28 -14.91 -18.40
CA PRO A 150 25.80 -13.61 -17.98
C PRO A 150 26.91 -12.57 -18.21
N PRO A 151 26.61 -11.43 -18.86
CA PRO A 151 27.62 -10.44 -19.23
C PRO A 151 28.42 -9.91 -18.04
N ASP A 152 27.79 -9.86 -16.85
CA ASP A 152 28.44 -9.42 -15.61
C ASP A 152 29.54 -10.40 -15.13
N ALA A 153 29.33 -11.72 -15.31
CA ALA A 153 30.30 -12.74 -14.90
C ALA A 153 31.51 -12.77 -15.84
N ARG A 154 31.28 -12.63 -17.15
CA ARG A 154 32.35 -12.54 -18.15
C ARG A 154 33.22 -11.30 -17.94
N GLN A 155 32.61 -10.15 -17.64
CA GLN A 155 33.34 -8.91 -17.33
C GLN A 155 34.17 -9.02 -16.04
N TRP A 156 33.65 -9.68 -15.01
CA TRP A 156 34.39 -9.93 -13.77
C TRP A 156 35.55 -10.91 -13.98
N CYS A 157 35.33 -12.03 -14.68
CA CYS A 157 36.39 -12.98 -14.99
C CYS A 157 37.48 -12.36 -15.87
N GLU A 158 37.12 -11.54 -16.87
CA GLU A 158 38.09 -10.79 -17.69
C GLU A 158 38.86 -9.77 -16.85
N ALA A 159 38.18 -9.01 -15.98
CA ALA A 159 38.82 -8.06 -15.09
C ALA A 159 39.80 -8.73 -14.11
N CYS A 160 39.39 -9.84 -13.47
CA CYS A 160 40.27 -10.64 -12.62
C CYS A 160 41.45 -11.23 -13.40
N ARG A 161 41.22 -11.72 -14.63
CA ARG A 161 42.29 -12.29 -15.46
C ARG A 161 43.35 -11.26 -15.85
N ILE A 162 42.96 -10.01 -16.12
CA ILE A 162 43.88 -8.91 -16.43
C ILE A 162 44.68 -8.47 -15.19
N VAL A 163 44.13 -8.61 -13.99
CA VAL A 163 44.82 -8.29 -12.73
C VAL A 163 45.79 -9.40 -12.32
N PHE A 164 45.39 -10.66 -12.49
CA PHE A 164 46.20 -11.83 -12.13
C PHE A 164 47.30 -12.15 -13.16
N LYS A 165 47.05 -11.96 -14.47
CA LYS A 165 48.14 -11.96 -15.44
C LYS A 165 48.87 -10.61 -15.34
N LYS A 166 50.10 -10.61 -14.80
CA LYS A 166 51.01 -9.46 -14.72
C LYS A 166 51.35 -8.91 -16.12
N ILE A 167 50.39 -8.32 -16.84
CA ILE A 167 50.64 -7.61 -18.09
C ILE A 167 51.20 -6.22 -17.69
N PRO A 168 52.48 -5.94 -17.95
CA PRO A 168 53.07 -4.66 -17.59
C PRO A 168 52.45 -3.56 -18.47
N GLY A 169 51.91 -2.51 -17.85
CA GLY A 169 51.34 -1.34 -18.54
C GLY A 169 49.84 -1.11 -18.34
N ASN A 170 49.05 -2.11 -17.92
CA ASN A 170 47.58 -1.99 -17.89
C ASN A 170 46.93 -2.02 -16.49
N ARG A 171 47.73 -1.93 -15.41
CA ARG A 171 47.25 -2.00 -14.02
C ARG A 171 46.33 -0.84 -13.62
N SER A 172 46.59 0.38 -14.11
CA SER A 172 45.75 1.55 -13.84
C SER A 172 44.36 1.41 -14.48
N HIS A 173 44.28 0.89 -15.70
CA HIS A 173 43.02 0.59 -16.39
C HIS A 173 42.27 -0.57 -15.72
N ALA A 174 42.97 -1.62 -15.29
CA ALA A 174 42.35 -2.72 -14.54
C ALA A 174 41.76 -2.24 -13.21
N PHE A 175 42.46 -1.35 -12.49
CA PHE A 175 41.98 -0.77 -11.24
C PHE A 175 40.78 0.16 -11.44
N ARG A 176 40.80 1.02 -12.47
CA ARG A 176 39.62 1.83 -12.88
C ARG A 176 38.43 0.94 -13.26
N ARG A 177 38.67 -0.19 -13.92
CA ARG A 177 37.62 -1.14 -14.31
C ARG A 177 37.02 -1.85 -13.09
N ILE A 178 37.85 -2.26 -12.13
CA ILE A 178 37.36 -2.81 -10.84
C ILE A 178 36.61 -1.74 -10.03
N ALA A 179 37.15 -0.52 -9.94
CA ALA A 179 36.50 0.57 -9.21
C ALA A 179 35.13 0.93 -9.81
N SER A 180 35.04 1.02 -11.14
CA SER A 180 33.75 1.25 -11.82
C SER A 180 32.78 0.08 -11.67
N LEU A 181 33.27 -1.18 -11.63
CA LEU A 181 32.43 -2.33 -11.29
C LEU A 181 31.93 -2.24 -9.85
N LYS A 182 32.80 -1.99 -8.86
CA LYS A 182 32.39 -1.82 -7.45
C LYS A 182 31.39 -0.68 -7.27
N LEU A 183 31.60 0.45 -7.93
CA LEU A 183 30.66 1.58 -7.91
C LEU A 183 29.31 1.19 -8.52
N LYS A 184 29.30 0.48 -9.66
CA LYS A 184 28.06 -0.05 -10.25
C LYS A 184 27.34 -1.00 -9.30
N TRP A 185 28.06 -1.90 -8.63
CA TRP A 185 27.48 -2.81 -7.64
C TRP A 185 26.91 -2.04 -6.44
N PHE A 186 27.64 -1.05 -5.92
CA PHE A 186 27.18 -0.20 -4.81
C PHE A 186 25.92 0.60 -5.17
N LEU A 187 25.91 1.28 -6.33
CA LEU A 187 24.75 2.01 -6.83
C LEU A 187 23.55 1.08 -7.07
N LYS A 188 23.80 -0.13 -7.58
CA LYS A 188 22.76 -1.14 -7.77
C LYS A 188 22.19 -1.62 -6.43
N SER A 189 23.04 -1.81 -5.42
CA SER A 189 22.60 -2.16 -4.07
C SER A 189 21.75 -1.05 -3.44
N ILE A 190 22.13 0.22 -3.60
CA ILE A 190 21.30 1.36 -3.15
C ILE A 190 19.96 1.37 -3.89
N ALA A 191 19.97 1.21 -5.22
CA ALA A 191 18.75 1.17 -6.01
C ALA A 191 17.82 0.03 -5.56
N TYR A 192 18.36 -1.16 -5.30
CA TYR A 192 17.57 -2.26 -4.72
C TYR A 192 17.08 -1.93 -3.32
N ALA A 193 17.90 -1.35 -2.45
CA ALA A 193 17.49 -0.97 -1.11
C ALA A 193 16.30 0.00 -1.15
N VAL A 194 16.26 0.96 -2.07
CA VAL A 194 15.12 1.87 -2.26
C VAL A 194 13.90 1.13 -2.81
N LEU A 195 14.07 0.29 -3.83
CA LEU A 195 12.96 -0.46 -4.44
C LEU A 195 12.34 -1.51 -3.48
N PHE A 196 13.13 -2.03 -2.54
CA PHE A 196 12.71 -3.01 -1.53
C PHE A 196 12.37 -2.39 -0.17
N SER A 197 12.72 -1.12 0.06
CA SER A 197 12.30 -0.43 1.28
C SER A 197 10.77 -0.32 1.27
N PRO A 198 10.08 -0.59 2.39
CA PRO A 198 8.65 -0.42 2.45
C PRO A 198 8.24 1.01 2.11
N ALA A 199 7.15 1.17 1.36
CA ALA A 199 6.78 2.48 0.82
C ALA A 199 6.55 3.54 1.91
N TYR A 200 6.12 3.12 3.11
CA TYR A 200 5.96 4.00 4.26
C TYR A 200 7.29 4.58 4.76
N VAL A 201 8.39 3.81 4.74
CA VAL A 201 9.71 4.27 5.19
C VAL A 201 10.20 5.39 4.28
N VAL A 202 10.03 5.19 2.97
CA VAL A 202 10.37 6.22 1.98
C VAL A 202 9.46 7.43 2.13
N ALA A 203 8.15 7.23 2.27
CA ALA A 203 7.20 8.31 2.51
C ALA A 203 7.57 9.17 3.73
N TYR A 204 7.92 8.55 4.86
CA TYR A 204 8.36 9.28 6.05
C TYR A 204 9.66 10.05 5.84
N SER A 205 10.60 9.52 5.07
CA SER A 205 11.85 10.22 4.76
C SER A 205 11.65 11.50 3.94
N PHE A 206 10.55 11.59 3.17
CA PHE A 206 10.20 12.76 2.35
C PHE A 206 9.18 13.69 3.00
N LYS A 207 8.64 13.35 4.18
CA LYS A 207 7.58 14.10 4.88
C LYS A 207 7.95 15.57 5.18
N THR A 208 9.23 15.91 5.17
CA THR A 208 9.74 17.24 5.54
C THR A 208 9.92 18.22 4.38
N ASN A 209 10.05 17.78 3.12
CA ASN A 209 10.58 18.66 2.06
C ASN A 209 9.80 18.71 0.72
N PHE A 210 8.81 17.85 0.50
CA PHE A 210 8.01 17.87 -0.75
C PHE A 210 6.62 18.44 -0.51
N GLU A 211 6.15 19.27 -1.46
CA GLU A 211 4.76 19.69 -1.54
C GLU A 211 3.87 18.43 -1.51
N LYS A 212 3.11 18.30 -0.41
CA LYS A 212 2.45 17.07 0.00
C LYS A 212 1.28 16.68 -0.91
N ASP A 213 0.93 17.51 -1.89
CA ASP A 213 -0.31 17.39 -2.67
C ASP A 213 -0.12 16.80 -4.07
N SER A 214 1.09 16.32 -4.42
CA SER A 214 1.32 15.79 -5.75
C SER A 214 0.90 14.32 -5.86
N MET A 215 -0.25 14.07 -6.49
CA MET A 215 -0.70 12.74 -6.94
C MET A 215 0.39 11.96 -7.71
N VAL A 216 1.25 12.67 -8.45
CA VAL A 216 2.39 12.09 -9.17
C VAL A 216 3.39 11.43 -8.21
N PHE A 217 3.64 12.05 -7.06
CA PHE A 217 4.53 11.51 -6.04
C PHE A 217 3.94 10.24 -5.39
N LEU A 218 2.63 10.24 -5.11
CA LEU A 218 1.92 9.04 -4.65
C LEU A 218 2.04 7.88 -5.65
N ILE A 219 1.84 8.15 -6.94
CA ILE A 219 1.97 7.15 -8.01
C ILE A 219 3.42 6.64 -8.09
N ALA A 220 4.41 7.53 -8.04
CA ALA A 220 5.82 7.17 -8.12
C ALA A 220 6.25 6.26 -6.96
N LEU A 221 5.83 6.58 -5.72
CA LEU A 221 6.07 5.73 -4.56
C LEU A 221 5.29 4.41 -4.64
N GLY A 222 4.01 4.46 -4.99
CA GLY A 222 3.16 3.26 -5.13
C GLY A 222 3.73 2.26 -6.13
N PHE A 223 4.30 2.75 -7.24
CA PHE A 223 4.97 1.93 -8.25
C PHE A 223 6.37 1.47 -7.83
N GLY A 224 7.19 2.40 -7.31
CA GLY A 224 8.63 2.20 -7.14
C GLY A 224 9.03 1.60 -5.80
N THR A 225 8.32 1.90 -4.71
CA THR A 225 8.84 1.68 -3.35
C THR A 225 8.01 0.71 -2.53
N ASN A 226 7.08 -0.04 -3.12
CA ASN A 226 6.29 -1.02 -2.36
C ASN A 226 6.77 -2.47 -2.56
N GLY A 227 7.89 -2.70 -3.26
CA GLY A 227 8.39 -4.03 -3.62
C GLY A 227 7.47 -4.85 -4.56
N LEU A 228 6.22 -4.41 -4.76
CA LEU A 228 5.18 -5.10 -5.53
C LEU A 228 5.60 -5.36 -6.97
N LEU A 229 6.25 -4.38 -7.62
CA LEU A 229 6.77 -4.55 -8.98
C LEU A 229 7.79 -5.69 -9.05
N ILE A 230 8.68 -5.78 -8.06
CA ILE A 230 9.74 -6.80 -8.04
C ILE A 230 9.16 -8.17 -7.70
N THR A 231 8.30 -8.26 -6.68
CA THR A 231 7.62 -9.51 -6.31
C THR A 231 6.78 -10.05 -7.47
N SER A 232 6.05 -9.16 -8.14
CA SER A 232 5.27 -9.47 -9.34
C SER A 232 6.16 -9.91 -10.51
N ALA A 233 7.28 -9.23 -10.74
CA ALA A 233 8.25 -9.61 -11.75
C ALA A 233 8.89 -10.97 -11.45
N TYR A 234 9.19 -11.26 -10.17
CA TYR A 234 9.72 -12.55 -9.74
C TYR A 234 8.70 -13.68 -9.91
N LYS A 235 7.43 -13.45 -9.58
CA LYS A 235 6.33 -14.39 -9.85
C LYS A 235 6.25 -14.71 -11.35
N CYS A 236 6.29 -13.69 -12.21
CA CYS A 236 6.31 -13.88 -13.66
C CYS A 236 7.57 -14.64 -14.13
N PHE A 237 8.75 -14.33 -13.60
CA PHE A 237 10.00 -15.05 -13.88
C PHE A 237 9.91 -16.54 -13.49
N SER A 238 9.33 -16.85 -12.33
CA SER A 238 9.12 -18.22 -11.86
C SER A 238 8.19 -18.98 -12.82
N ILE A 239 7.07 -18.37 -13.22
CA ILE A 239 6.15 -18.95 -14.22
C ILE A 239 6.87 -19.19 -15.54
N LEU A 240 7.63 -18.22 -16.07
CA LEU A 240 8.41 -18.37 -17.31
C LEU A 240 9.40 -19.54 -17.22
N THR A 241 10.06 -19.71 -16.08
CA THR A 241 11.01 -20.81 -15.83
C THR A 241 10.32 -22.16 -15.73
N SER A 242 9.11 -22.20 -15.17
CA SER A 242 8.30 -23.43 -15.13
C SER A 242 7.78 -23.80 -16.53
N GLU A 243 7.29 -22.83 -17.30
CA GLU A 243 6.83 -23.02 -18.67
C GLU A 243 7.97 -23.47 -19.60
N SER A 244 9.18 -22.96 -19.42
CA SER A 244 10.32 -23.33 -20.26
C SER A 244 10.74 -24.80 -20.14
N ARG A 245 10.32 -25.50 -19.07
CA ARG A 245 10.64 -26.90 -18.79
C ARG A 245 9.58 -27.89 -19.28
N LYS A 246 8.48 -27.41 -19.86
CA LYS A 246 7.38 -28.26 -20.32
C LYS A 246 7.66 -28.85 -21.71
N GLY A 247 7.12 -30.05 -21.98
CA GLY A 247 7.40 -30.80 -23.21
C GLY A 247 6.98 -30.12 -24.52
N TYR A 248 6.04 -29.17 -24.50
CA TYR A 248 5.70 -28.40 -25.70
C TYR A 248 6.86 -27.52 -26.18
N VAL A 249 7.78 -27.14 -25.29
CA VAL A 249 9.00 -26.39 -25.64
C VAL A 249 9.97 -27.28 -26.41
N GLU A 250 10.09 -28.54 -26.02
CA GLU A 250 10.91 -29.53 -26.75
C GLU A 250 10.32 -29.78 -28.13
N THR A 251 9.00 -29.88 -28.21
CA THR A 251 8.29 -30.00 -29.49
C THR A 251 8.51 -28.76 -30.37
N ALA A 252 8.51 -27.56 -29.79
CA ALA A 252 8.80 -26.32 -30.51
C ALA A 252 10.25 -26.30 -31.05
N ARG A 253 11.22 -26.79 -30.27
CA ARG A 253 12.61 -26.96 -30.72
C ARG A 253 12.71 -27.99 -31.86
N ALA A 254 12.01 -29.12 -31.75
CA ALA A 254 11.96 -30.14 -32.80
C ALA A 254 11.34 -29.61 -34.11
N LYS A 255 10.43 -28.63 -34.02
CA LYS A 255 9.86 -27.91 -35.18
C LYS A 255 10.79 -26.83 -35.77
N GLY A 256 12.03 -26.74 -35.31
CA GLY A 256 13.05 -25.83 -35.86
C GLY A 256 13.00 -24.40 -35.30
N LEU A 257 12.29 -24.14 -34.20
CA LEU A 257 12.32 -22.83 -33.55
C LEU A 257 13.64 -22.61 -32.81
N SER A 258 14.21 -21.41 -32.94
CA SER A 258 15.44 -21.04 -32.24
C SER A 258 15.24 -21.03 -30.72
N ALA A 259 16.22 -21.57 -30.00
CA ALA A 259 16.31 -21.56 -28.54
C ALA A 259 17.49 -20.72 -28.03
N ASP A 260 18.07 -19.88 -28.90
CA ASP A 260 19.20 -19.02 -28.56
C ASP A 260 18.74 -17.65 -28.05
N TYR A 261 19.00 -17.39 -26.76
CA TYR A 261 18.60 -16.18 -26.05
C TYR A 261 19.60 -15.01 -26.17
N ASP A 262 20.72 -15.20 -26.86
CA ASP A 262 21.76 -14.17 -26.99
C ASP A 262 21.33 -13.04 -27.95
N HIS A 263 20.62 -13.37 -29.03
CA HIS A 263 20.27 -12.42 -30.10
C HIS A 263 18.84 -11.85 -30.05
N LEU A 264 18.15 -11.97 -28.91
CA LEU A 264 16.79 -11.45 -28.77
C LEU A 264 16.75 -9.90 -28.76
N PRO A 265 15.89 -9.26 -29.58
CA PRO A 265 15.81 -7.81 -29.63
C PRO A 265 15.26 -7.24 -28.33
N MET A 266 16.06 -6.42 -27.64
CA MET A 266 15.65 -5.77 -26.38
C MET A 266 14.41 -4.88 -26.54
N ARG A 267 14.17 -4.32 -27.74
CA ARG A 267 12.95 -3.54 -28.03
C ARG A 267 11.68 -4.38 -27.91
N ALA A 268 11.73 -5.68 -28.22
CA ALA A 268 10.59 -6.57 -28.08
C ALA A 268 10.20 -6.85 -26.62
N LEU A 269 11.09 -6.56 -25.65
CA LEU A 269 10.78 -6.65 -24.22
C LEU A 269 9.86 -5.54 -23.73
N LEU A 270 9.91 -4.36 -24.36
CA LEU A 270 9.15 -3.18 -23.92
C LEU A 270 7.83 -3.00 -24.66
N GLN A 271 7.57 -3.80 -25.70
CA GLN A 271 6.32 -3.74 -26.45
C GLN A 271 5.17 -4.39 -25.65
N PRO A 272 3.97 -3.79 -25.63
CA PRO A 272 2.81 -4.34 -24.91
C PRO A 272 2.36 -5.71 -25.48
N GLY A 273 2.50 -5.89 -26.80
CA GLY A 273 2.33 -7.18 -27.48
C GLY A 273 3.68 -7.81 -27.80
N LYS A 274 4.32 -8.46 -26.83
CA LYS A 274 5.65 -9.08 -27.05
C LYS A 274 5.53 -10.22 -28.06
N TYR A 275 6.23 -10.08 -29.18
CA TYR A 275 6.31 -11.08 -30.23
C TYR A 275 7.77 -11.41 -30.52
N PHE A 276 8.07 -12.70 -30.58
CA PHE A 276 9.39 -13.23 -30.92
C PHE A 276 9.21 -14.13 -32.14
N SER A 277 9.55 -13.61 -33.32
CA SER A 277 9.49 -14.38 -34.57
C SER A 277 10.48 -15.54 -34.51
N ASN A 278 10.02 -16.74 -34.90
CA ASN A 278 10.81 -17.96 -35.02
C ASN A 278 11.63 -18.35 -33.76
N HIS A 279 11.17 -17.96 -32.57
CA HIS A 279 11.85 -18.24 -31.32
C HIS A 279 10.90 -18.85 -30.28
N VAL A 280 11.39 -19.86 -29.54
CA VAL A 280 10.61 -20.60 -28.53
C VAL A 280 10.07 -19.67 -27.42
N ALA A 281 10.80 -18.59 -27.09
CA ALA A 281 10.38 -17.59 -26.10
C ALA A 281 8.99 -16.98 -26.37
N GLY A 282 8.55 -16.88 -27.63
CA GLY A 282 7.20 -16.40 -27.95
C GLY A 282 6.10 -17.29 -27.39
N HIS A 283 6.26 -18.60 -27.52
CA HIS A 283 5.30 -19.58 -27.00
C HIS A 283 5.35 -19.65 -25.47
N ILE A 284 6.55 -19.64 -24.89
CA ILE A 284 6.75 -19.60 -23.43
C ILE A 284 6.07 -18.36 -22.85
N TYR A 285 6.30 -17.19 -23.44
CA TYR A 285 5.74 -15.93 -22.96
C TYR A 285 4.22 -15.91 -23.03
N LYS A 286 3.62 -16.36 -24.14
CA LYS A 286 2.15 -16.39 -24.28
C LYS A 286 1.49 -17.24 -23.18
N GLN A 287 2.02 -18.43 -22.90
CA GLN A 287 1.47 -19.28 -21.85
C GLN A 287 1.76 -18.78 -20.45
N ALA A 288 2.94 -18.20 -20.21
CA ALA A 288 3.23 -17.56 -18.94
C ALA A 288 2.30 -16.37 -18.67
N VAL A 289 2.02 -15.52 -19.66
CA VAL A 289 1.09 -14.40 -19.51
C VAL A 289 -0.33 -14.89 -19.23
N PHE A 290 -0.79 -15.94 -19.91
CA PHE A 290 -2.10 -16.52 -19.65
C PHE A 290 -2.24 -16.96 -18.18
N GLN A 291 -1.25 -17.66 -17.63
CA GLN A 291 -1.23 -18.08 -16.23
C GLN A 291 -1.00 -16.93 -15.24
N TYR A 292 -0.39 -15.83 -15.69
CA TYR A 292 -0.14 -14.67 -14.85
C TYR A 292 -1.39 -13.79 -14.66
N ARG A 293 -2.37 -13.82 -15.58
CA ARG A 293 -3.57 -12.98 -15.52
C ARG A 293 -4.35 -13.06 -14.19
N PRO A 294 -4.57 -14.26 -13.59
CA PRO A 294 -5.23 -14.35 -12.29
C PRO A 294 -4.47 -13.64 -11.15
N ALA A 295 -3.15 -13.41 -11.29
CA ALA A 295 -2.36 -12.67 -10.31
C ALA A 295 -2.78 -11.20 -10.17
N LEU A 296 -3.56 -10.66 -11.13
CA LEU A 296 -4.16 -9.32 -11.00
C LEU A 296 -5.05 -9.19 -9.76
N LYS A 297 -5.69 -10.28 -9.34
CA LYS A 297 -6.53 -10.31 -8.12
C LYS A 297 -5.71 -10.06 -6.87
N GLU A 298 -4.62 -10.79 -6.72
CA GLU A 298 -3.68 -10.60 -5.61
C GLU A 298 -3.06 -9.20 -5.65
N LEU A 299 -2.62 -8.77 -6.84
CA LEU A 299 -2.01 -7.45 -7.05
C LEU A 299 -2.94 -6.32 -6.62
N ALA A 300 -4.24 -6.40 -6.95
CA ALA A 300 -5.22 -5.36 -6.59
C ALA A 300 -5.25 -5.12 -5.08
N SER A 301 -5.29 -6.20 -4.28
CA SER A 301 -5.31 -6.09 -2.82
C SER A 301 -4.05 -5.41 -2.28
N PHE A 302 -2.88 -5.82 -2.75
CA PHE A 302 -1.60 -5.26 -2.33
C PHE A 302 -1.41 -3.80 -2.75
N VAL A 303 -1.84 -3.42 -3.97
CA VAL A 303 -1.74 -2.04 -4.44
C VAL A 303 -2.64 -1.13 -3.60
N VAL A 304 -3.86 -1.54 -3.31
CA VAL A 304 -4.77 -0.80 -2.43
C VAL A 304 -4.16 -0.60 -1.05
N THR A 305 -3.66 -1.67 -0.42
CA THR A 305 -3.01 -1.57 0.90
C THR A 305 -1.80 -0.64 0.86
N GLY A 306 -0.98 -0.75 -0.18
CA GLY A 306 0.18 0.12 -0.40
C GLY A 306 -0.20 1.60 -0.50
N LEU A 307 -1.19 1.92 -1.33
CA LEU A 307 -1.63 3.30 -1.53
C LEU A 307 -2.21 3.91 -0.25
N ILE A 308 -3.04 3.17 0.48
CA ILE A 308 -3.60 3.64 1.76
C ILE A 308 -2.48 3.95 2.76
N ILE A 309 -1.48 3.05 2.89
CA ILE A 309 -0.34 3.25 3.79
C ILE A 309 0.46 4.49 3.39
N ILE A 310 0.73 4.68 2.10
CA ILE A 310 1.49 5.85 1.62
C ILE A 310 0.71 7.14 1.87
N GLU A 311 -0.59 7.18 1.54
CA GLU A 311 -1.44 8.35 1.78
C GLU A 311 -1.50 8.71 3.27
N MET A 312 -1.66 7.72 4.15
CA MET A 312 -1.67 7.93 5.60
C MET A 312 -0.31 8.42 6.12
N ALA A 313 0.81 7.89 5.62
CA ALA A 313 2.15 8.28 6.05
C ALA A 313 2.52 9.71 5.62
N LEU A 314 2.17 10.08 4.38
CA LEU A 314 2.40 11.42 3.83
C LEU A 314 1.45 12.47 4.39
N ASN A 315 0.30 12.04 4.95
CA ASN A 315 -0.69 12.92 5.54
C ASN A 315 -1.19 13.98 4.54
N ILE A 316 -1.49 13.53 3.31
CA ILE A 316 -1.96 14.37 2.21
C ILE A 316 -3.40 14.77 2.49
N GLN A 317 -3.67 16.08 2.58
CA GLN A 317 -5.03 16.58 2.82
C GLN A 317 -5.89 16.36 1.56
N GLY A 318 -7.18 16.08 1.73
CA GLY A 318 -8.08 15.83 0.60
C GLY A 318 -7.90 14.46 -0.08
N HIS A 319 -7.19 13.52 0.56
CA HIS A 319 -7.09 12.14 0.10
C HIS A 319 -7.87 11.17 1.00
N LEU A 320 -8.29 10.05 0.42
CA LEU A 320 -9.14 9.05 1.06
C LEU A 320 -8.50 8.46 2.32
N GLY A 321 -7.21 8.13 2.28
CA GLY A 321 -6.49 7.56 3.42
C GLY A 321 -6.39 8.51 4.62
N TYR A 322 -6.23 9.81 4.36
CA TYR A 322 -6.21 10.83 5.41
C TYR A 322 -7.58 11.01 6.05
N GLU A 323 -8.65 11.10 5.24
CA GLU A 323 -10.02 11.23 5.78
C GLU A 323 -10.45 9.97 6.53
N LEU A 324 -9.98 8.78 6.12
CA LEU A 324 -10.16 7.54 6.88
C LEU A 324 -9.50 7.63 8.26
N LEU A 325 -8.20 7.99 8.33
CA LEU A 325 -7.48 8.12 9.59
C LEU A 325 -8.14 9.15 10.53
N LYS A 326 -8.52 10.30 9.97
CA LYS A 326 -9.23 11.36 10.67
C LYS A 326 -10.58 10.85 11.17
N SER A 327 -11.37 10.15 10.36
CA SER A 327 -12.67 9.62 10.74
C SER A 327 -12.58 8.56 11.83
N VAL A 328 -11.52 7.73 11.83
CA VAL A 328 -11.22 6.80 12.93
C VAL A 328 -10.91 7.56 14.21
N LEU A 329 -10.06 8.59 14.16
CA LEU A 329 -9.66 9.38 15.32
C LEU A 329 -10.86 10.07 16.00
N TYR A 330 -11.78 10.62 15.20
CA TYR A 330 -12.99 11.28 15.70
C TYR A 330 -14.18 10.32 15.91
N ARG A 331 -13.98 9.00 15.77
CA ARG A 331 -15.00 7.96 15.95
C ARG A 331 -16.24 8.15 15.04
N ASN A 332 -16.02 8.66 13.83
CA ASN A 332 -17.03 8.79 12.78
C ASN A 332 -17.20 7.46 12.04
N TRP A 333 -17.69 6.44 12.75
CA TRP A 333 -17.76 5.07 12.24
C TRP A 333 -18.57 4.94 10.94
N ASP A 334 -19.60 5.75 10.74
CA ASP A 334 -20.41 5.71 9.52
C ASP A 334 -19.57 6.05 8.27
N VAL A 335 -18.73 7.09 8.36
CA VAL A 335 -17.81 7.48 7.27
C VAL A 335 -16.72 6.42 7.08
N VAL A 336 -16.19 5.87 8.18
CA VAL A 336 -15.20 4.80 8.14
C VAL A 336 -15.75 3.57 7.41
N MET A 337 -16.97 3.14 7.73
CA MET A 337 -17.62 1.99 7.07
C MET A 337 -17.85 2.25 5.58
N VAL A 338 -18.29 3.46 5.20
CA VAL A 338 -18.45 3.82 3.78
C VAL A 338 -17.12 3.76 3.02
N ILE A 339 -16.04 4.29 3.59
CA ILE A 339 -14.71 4.24 2.96
C ILE A 339 -14.23 2.79 2.82
N ILE A 340 -14.33 1.98 3.89
CA ILE A 340 -13.93 0.57 3.87
C ILE A 340 -14.75 -0.21 2.84
N PHE A 341 -16.06 0.04 2.77
CA PHE A 341 -16.93 -0.60 1.79
C PHE A 341 -16.57 -0.19 0.36
N GLY A 342 -16.27 1.08 0.11
CA GLY A 342 -15.77 1.55 -1.18
C GLY A 342 -14.48 0.84 -1.59
N ILE A 343 -13.49 0.78 -0.69
CA ILE A 343 -12.24 0.05 -0.93
C ILE A 343 -12.50 -1.43 -1.26
N PHE A 344 -13.39 -2.08 -0.50
CA PHE A 344 -13.78 -3.46 -0.76
C PHE A 344 -14.44 -3.64 -2.14
N LEU A 345 -15.35 -2.74 -2.51
CA LEU A 345 -15.98 -2.75 -3.84
C LEU A 345 -14.94 -2.60 -4.95
N LEU A 346 -13.95 -1.72 -4.80
CA LEU A 346 -12.87 -1.55 -5.78
C LEU A 346 -12.08 -2.85 -5.99
N ILE A 347 -11.71 -3.53 -4.90
CA ILE A 347 -11.01 -4.83 -4.98
C ILE A 347 -11.91 -5.86 -5.67
N LYS A 348 -13.18 -5.97 -5.27
CA LYS A 348 -14.12 -6.95 -5.85
C LYS A 348 -14.42 -6.70 -7.31
N LEU A 349 -14.59 -5.45 -7.72
CA LEU A 349 -14.75 -5.08 -9.12
C LEU A 349 -13.52 -5.47 -9.94
N THR A 350 -12.32 -5.28 -9.39
CA THR A 350 -11.07 -5.70 -10.05
C THR A 350 -10.96 -7.22 -10.16
N GLU A 351 -11.36 -7.96 -9.11
CA GLU A 351 -11.41 -9.43 -9.15
C GLU A 351 -12.39 -9.96 -10.19
N ALA A 352 -13.60 -9.39 -10.24
CA ALA A 352 -14.63 -9.75 -11.20
C ALA A 352 -14.18 -9.44 -12.63
N ALA A 353 -13.57 -8.26 -12.87
CA ALA A 353 -13.01 -7.89 -14.17
C ALA A 353 -11.90 -8.87 -14.60
N ALA A 354 -11.02 -9.26 -13.68
CA ALA A 354 -9.98 -10.26 -13.96
C ALA A 354 -10.55 -11.64 -14.32
N ASP A 355 -11.62 -12.08 -13.63
CA ASP A 355 -12.33 -13.32 -13.96
C ASP A 355 -12.99 -13.27 -15.34
N VAL A 356 -13.67 -12.16 -15.67
CA VAL A 356 -14.30 -11.95 -16.99
C VAL A 356 -13.24 -12.02 -18.08
N TRP A 357 -12.12 -11.31 -17.89
CA TRP A 357 -11.04 -11.28 -18.86
C TRP A 357 -10.40 -12.67 -19.04
N HIS A 358 -10.14 -13.38 -17.93
CA HIS A 358 -9.57 -14.73 -18.00
C HIS A 358 -10.51 -15.72 -18.71
N PHE A 359 -11.82 -15.66 -18.41
CA PHE A 359 -12.83 -16.50 -19.07
C PHE A 359 -12.90 -16.24 -20.58
N HIS A 360 -12.91 -14.96 -20.99
CA HIS A 360 -12.97 -14.60 -22.40
C HIS A 360 -11.76 -15.13 -23.18
N GLU A 361 -10.57 -15.08 -22.58
CA GLU A 361 -9.37 -15.61 -23.22
C GLU A 361 -9.32 -17.14 -23.21
N SER A 362 -9.77 -17.81 -22.13
CA SER A 362 -9.85 -19.29 -22.11
C SER A 362 -10.69 -19.79 -23.27
N ASN A 363 -11.86 -19.19 -23.48
CA ASN A 363 -12.73 -19.54 -24.61
C ASN A 363 -12.04 -19.30 -25.97
N ARG A 364 -11.16 -18.30 -26.07
CA ARG A 364 -10.39 -18.06 -27.30
C ARG A 364 -9.35 -19.16 -27.55
N TYR A 365 -8.74 -19.72 -26.51
CA TYR A 365 -7.79 -20.82 -26.62
C TYR A 365 -8.46 -22.19 -26.83
N GLU A 366 -9.67 -22.39 -26.31
CA GLU A 366 -10.42 -23.65 -26.45
C GLU A 366 -11.13 -23.79 -27.80
N ASN A 367 -11.44 -22.68 -28.47
CA ASN A 367 -12.11 -22.66 -29.78
C ASN A 367 -11.14 -22.56 -30.97
N VAL A 368 -9.84 -22.78 -30.76
CA VAL A 368 -8.78 -22.86 -31.79
C VAL A 368 -8.17 -24.25 -31.72
#